data_AF-A0A6C0JZ67-F1
#
_entry.id   AF-A0A6C0JZ67-F1
#
_cell.length_a   1.000
_cell.length_b   1.000
_cell.length_c   1.000
_cell.angle_alpha   90.00
_cell.angle_beta   90.00
_cell.angle_gamma   90.00
#
_symmetry.space_group_name_H-M   'P 1'
#
loop_
_entity.id
_entity.type
_entity.pdbx_description
1 polymer ?
#
loop_
_entity_poly.entity_id
_entity_poly.type
_entity_poly.pdbx_seq_one_letter_code
_entity_poly.pdbx_strand_id
1 'polypeptide(L)'
;MIIQSLWVGLCMLFIVAILEIFWPHVLHEGFKTMIPVGESPFWAIHIPKRGDVGSSLEDPGYIRDDRYFSGYMDIQKLGVNHDFCRMVMPVGTTGQDRFFACALGGTQGLSSTRFRTKSLAQGFRISRDDYMAMTPDKVIGYCRILQVNDAANPYQPLCTSTTDTGFKDPLFDVPDPKPPAEIQQLIDFYAGVIIWLRLIDDTVDYANNLIIMSGAGAAVEEMPPRPAIARALSFDGIDQFLRIGDAPDLTFGSKISLQTMRGMSMWVYFEEFTNNAHIFDFGNGAGNDNVWMGILGRGNQEAQGDPIRFNGCLPQNESTVPNPPSGAQLTMETTPQNLMETTSANVNEFSCPKPEVYGRVLPAVQPFAMPPFAAKTADLIYEIWDTKQRKIHVQIPSVFKLKQWTHVLLTTTNTDAMRPTLLFYVNGELTNTEVAAWLPQNNSTSFNYIGKSNWMNTMTNDENADEYFKGQLFDFRAYNTPIARSRVTKIYQWGLQRLGLDQPPP
;
A
#
# COMPACT_ATOMS: atom_id res chain seq x y z
N MET A 1 21.83 -87.04 -2.50
CA MET A 1 21.04 -85.92 -3.03
C MET A 1 21.89 -84.67 -3.29
N ILE A 2 22.74 -84.20 -2.38
CA ILE A 2 23.52 -82.94 -2.53
C ILE A 2 24.46 -82.95 -3.76
N ILE A 3 25.10 -84.08 -4.09
CA ILE A 3 26.01 -84.18 -5.24
C ILE A 3 25.27 -84.03 -6.58
N GLN A 4 24.06 -84.57 -6.71
CA GLN A 4 23.28 -84.44 -7.95
C GLN A 4 22.79 -83.00 -8.15
N SER A 5 22.39 -82.32 -7.09
CA SER A 5 22.00 -80.90 -7.13
C SER A 5 23.17 -80.00 -7.54
N LEU A 6 24.38 -80.32 -7.09
CA LEU A 6 25.58 -79.54 -7.41
C LEU A 6 25.96 -79.69 -8.90
N TRP A 7 25.90 -80.91 -9.45
CA TRP A 7 26.13 -81.13 -10.88
C TRP A 7 25.07 -80.45 -11.76
N VAL A 8 23.79 -80.46 -11.35
CA VAL A 8 22.74 -79.72 -12.08
C VAL A 8 23.01 -78.21 -12.06
N GLY A 9 23.42 -77.65 -10.91
CA GLY A 9 23.80 -76.24 -10.82
C GLY A 9 25.01 -75.88 -11.68
N LEU A 10 26.02 -76.75 -11.70
CA LEU A 10 27.24 -76.56 -12.50
C LEU A 10 26.96 -76.68 -14.01
N CYS A 11 26.10 -77.61 -14.41
CA CYS A 11 25.63 -77.73 -15.79
C CYS A 11 24.81 -76.50 -16.22
N MET A 12 23.93 -75.96 -15.37
CA MET A 12 23.22 -74.72 -15.69
C MET A 12 24.19 -73.54 -15.85
N LEU A 13 25.19 -73.41 -14.98
CA LEU A 13 26.20 -72.36 -15.08
C LEU A 13 27.01 -72.45 -16.38
N PHE A 14 27.41 -73.66 -16.77
CA PHE A 14 28.07 -73.87 -18.06
C PHE A 14 27.18 -73.54 -19.25
N ILE A 15 25.88 -73.87 -19.19
CA ILE A 15 24.93 -73.53 -20.26
C ILE A 15 24.79 -72.00 -20.38
N VAL A 16 24.68 -71.28 -19.25
CA VAL A 16 24.61 -69.82 -19.25
C VAL A 16 25.89 -69.22 -19.83
N ALA A 17 27.06 -69.69 -19.39
CA ALA A 17 28.35 -69.20 -19.91
C ALA A 17 28.53 -69.49 -21.41
N ILE A 18 28.09 -70.65 -21.90
CA ILE A 18 28.12 -70.98 -23.33
C ILE A 18 27.17 -70.08 -24.12
N LEU A 19 25.95 -69.83 -23.62
CA LEU A 19 25.00 -68.92 -24.25
C LEU A 19 25.52 -67.48 -24.32
N GLU A 20 26.24 -67.03 -23.29
CA GLU A 20 26.84 -65.70 -23.23
C GLU A 20 27.99 -65.53 -24.24
N ILE A 21 28.83 -66.56 -24.39
CA ILE A 21 29.97 -66.54 -25.33
C ILE A 21 29.50 -66.62 -26.79
N PHE A 22 28.52 -67.48 -27.09
CA PHE A 22 28.15 -67.77 -28.46
C PHE A 22 26.96 -66.95 -28.98
N TRP A 23 26.11 -66.43 -28.10
CA TRP A 23 24.98 -65.56 -28.46
C TRP A 23 24.87 -64.34 -27.52
N PRO A 24 25.87 -63.44 -27.53
CA PRO A 24 25.90 -62.24 -26.68
C PRO A 24 24.76 -61.25 -26.99
N HIS A 25 24.02 -61.45 -28.07
CA HIS A 25 22.86 -60.63 -28.45
C HIS A 25 21.54 -61.15 -27.88
N VAL A 26 21.50 -62.40 -27.39
CA VAL A 26 20.30 -63.05 -26.86
C VAL A 26 20.18 -62.87 -25.35
N LEU A 27 21.32 -62.75 -24.65
CA LEU A 27 21.39 -62.41 -23.24
C LEU A 27 21.77 -60.94 -23.09
N HIS A 28 20.76 -60.08 -22.94
CA HIS A 28 20.98 -58.69 -22.53
C HIS A 28 21.29 -58.65 -21.03
N GLU A 29 22.57 -58.64 -20.67
CA GLU A 29 22.96 -58.41 -19.28
C GLU A 29 22.66 -56.98 -18.81
N GLY A 30 22.25 -56.89 -17.55
CA GLY A 30 22.39 -55.70 -16.71
C GLY A 30 21.50 -54.52 -17.07
N PHE A 31 20.41 -54.35 -16.33
CA PHE A 31 19.75 -53.07 -16.00
C PHE A 31 19.49 -52.03 -17.13
N LYS A 32 19.70 -52.34 -18.41
CA LYS A 32 19.39 -51.47 -19.55
C LYS A 32 17.88 -51.35 -19.79
N THR A 33 17.12 -52.32 -19.29
CA THR A 33 15.65 -52.33 -19.21
C THR A 33 15.13 -52.03 -17.81
N MET A 34 15.96 -51.56 -16.87
CA MET A 34 15.39 -50.77 -15.78
C MET A 34 15.05 -49.42 -16.36
N ILE A 35 13.75 -49.16 -16.43
CA ILE A 35 13.20 -47.83 -16.61
C ILE A 35 14.02 -46.90 -15.71
N PRO A 36 14.68 -45.87 -16.25
CA PRO A 36 15.38 -44.90 -15.43
C PRO A 36 14.44 -44.46 -14.32
N VAL A 37 14.94 -44.38 -13.07
CA VAL A 37 14.15 -43.85 -11.96
C VAL A 37 13.70 -42.44 -12.35
N GLY A 38 12.42 -42.32 -12.70
CA GLY A 38 11.79 -41.11 -13.19
C GLY A 38 10.99 -41.21 -14.50
N GLU A 39 11.18 -42.25 -15.32
CA GLU A 39 10.39 -42.41 -16.57
C GLU A 39 9.15 -43.31 -16.41
N SER A 40 9.05 -44.07 -15.31
CA SER A 40 7.82 -44.80 -14.98
C SER A 40 6.99 -43.98 -13.99
N PRO A 41 5.73 -43.65 -14.29
CA PRO A 41 4.81 -43.02 -13.34
C PRO A 41 4.63 -43.82 -12.04
N PHE A 42 4.84 -45.14 -12.09
CA PHE A 42 4.71 -46.05 -10.96
C PHE A 42 5.79 -45.79 -9.88
N TRP A 43 7.07 -45.77 -10.27
CA TRP A 43 8.19 -45.52 -9.35
C TRP A 43 8.34 -44.06 -8.92
N ALA A 44 7.85 -43.11 -9.70
CA ALA A 44 7.86 -41.69 -9.36
C ALA A 44 7.11 -41.39 -8.05
N ILE A 45 5.98 -42.07 -7.82
CA ILE A 45 5.18 -41.95 -6.58
C ILE A 45 5.99 -42.37 -5.35
N HIS A 46 6.98 -43.25 -5.52
CA HIS A 46 7.80 -43.80 -4.44
C HIS A 46 9.04 -42.97 -4.11
N ILE A 47 9.35 -41.91 -4.87
CA ILE A 47 10.42 -40.98 -4.52
C ILE A 47 9.93 -40.15 -3.32
N PRO A 48 10.55 -40.26 -2.13
CA PRO A 48 10.07 -39.53 -0.97
C PRO A 48 10.36 -38.04 -1.13
N LYS A 49 9.40 -37.23 -0.68
CA LYS A 49 9.67 -35.82 -0.37
C LYS A 49 10.80 -35.74 0.65
N ARG A 50 11.59 -34.67 0.57
CA ARG A 50 12.62 -34.41 1.56
C ARG A 50 12.01 -34.18 2.95
N GLY A 51 12.59 -34.81 3.97
CA GLY A 51 12.19 -34.64 5.36
C GLY A 51 12.92 -33.50 6.09
N ASP A 52 14.00 -32.99 5.50
CA ASP A 52 14.85 -31.93 6.05
C ASP A 52 14.46 -30.52 5.56
N VAL A 53 13.76 -30.41 4.44
CA VAL A 53 13.27 -29.14 3.88
C VAL A 53 11.83 -29.31 3.42
N GLY A 54 10.96 -28.38 3.79
CA GLY A 54 9.55 -28.40 3.41
C GLY A 54 8.79 -27.15 3.86
N SER A 55 7.48 -27.25 3.96
CA SER A 55 6.60 -26.10 4.27
C SER A 55 6.90 -25.44 5.62
N SER A 56 7.42 -26.16 6.60
CA SER A 56 7.73 -25.65 7.95
C SER A 56 9.19 -25.81 8.36
N LEU A 57 10.03 -26.38 7.49
CA LEU A 57 11.42 -26.74 7.79
C LEU A 57 12.33 -26.21 6.70
N GLU A 58 13.48 -25.68 7.10
CA GLU A 58 14.51 -25.20 6.19
C GLU A 58 15.89 -25.73 6.64
N ASP A 59 16.80 -25.82 5.68
CA ASP A 59 18.18 -26.23 5.90
C ASP A 59 18.89 -25.25 6.87
N PRO A 60 19.55 -25.71 7.96
CA PRO A 60 20.09 -24.84 9.02
C PRO A 60 21.01 -23.71 8.57
N GLY A 61 21.64 -23.83 7.39
CA GLY A 61 22.50 -22.79 6.81
C GLY A 61 21.74 -21.65 6.12
N TYR A 62 20.41 -21.74 6.01
CA TYR A 62 19.59 -20.83 5.21
C TYR A 62 18.37 -20.32 5.96
N ILE A 63 17.94 -19.11 5.60
CA ILE A 63 16.70 -18.48 6.03
C ILE A 63 15.80 -18.37 4.80
N ARG A 64 14.56 -18.82 4.94
CA ARG A 64 13.53 -18.75 3.90
C ARG A 64 12.80 -17.42 3.97
N ASP A 65 12.52 -16.83 2.79
CA ASP A 65 11.69 -15.63 2.67
C ASP A 65 10.29 -16.00 2.19
N ASP A 66 9.39 -16.16 3.17
CA ASP A 66 8.01 -16.66 2.97
C ASP A 66 7.07 -15.65 2.27
N ARG A 67 7.58 -14.47 1.94
CA ARG A 67 6.88 -13.46 1.14
C ARG A 67 6.97 -13.72 -0.37
N TYR A 68 7.75 -14.73 -0.78
CA TYR A 68 7.87 -15.22 -2.15
C TYR A 68 7.20 -16.59 -2.29
N PHE A 69 7.09 -17.09 -3.52
CA PHE A 69 6.58 -18.41 -3.80
C PHE A 69 7.31 -19.48 -2.97
N SER A 70 6.52 -20.31 -2.29
CA SER A 70 6.99 -21.48 -1.58
C SER A 70 6.01 -22.63 -1.80
N GLY A 71 6.48 -23.74 -2.38
CA GLY A 71 5.60 -24.84 -2.74
C GLY A 71 6.28 -26.01 -3.43
N TYR A 72 5.55 -27.13 -3.50
CA TYR A 72 6.00 -28.36 -4.14
C TYR A 72 5.67 -28.38 -5.62
N MET A 73 6.67 -28.59 -6.47
CA MET A 73 6.59 -28.62 -7.93
C MET A 73 7.23 -29.91 -8.49
N ASP A 74 7.03 -30.20 -9.77
CA ASP A 74 7.61 -31.34 -10.47
C ASP A 74 8.79 -30.91 -11.37
N ILE A 75 9.84 -30.36 -10.76
CA ILE A 75 11.03 -29.89 -11.49
C ILE A 75 11.73 -31.05 -12.20
N GLN A 76 11.75 -32.22 -11.56
CA GLN A 76 12.36 -33.44 -12.08
C GLN A 76 11.52 -34.14 -13.18
N LYS A 77 10.31 -33.65 -13.50
CA LYS A 77 9.40 -34.19 -14.52
C LYS A 77 9.00 -35.65 -14.28
N LEU A 78 8.82 -36.00 -13.02
CA LEU A 78 8.43 -37.33 -12.53
C LEU A 78 6.91 -37.55 -12.62
N GLY A 79 6.14 -36.51 -12.95
CA GLY A 79 4.67 -36.51 -12.94
C GLY A 79 4.07 -36.31 -11.55
N VAL A 80 4.89 -36.01 -10.54
CA VAL A 80 4.48 -35.79 -9.14
C VAL A 80 5.19 -34.59 -8.54
N ASN A 81 4.46 -33.75 -7.80
CA ASN A 81 5.00 -32.54 -7.18
C ASN A 81 5.75 -32.87 -5.89
N HIS A 82 7.03 -33.24 -6.01
CA HIS A 82 7.88 -33.65 -4.89
C HIS A 82 9.00 -32.65 -4.57
N ASP A 83 9.35 -31.75 -5.50
CA ASP A 83 10.45 -30.81 -5.36
C ASP A 83 9.99 -29.55 -4.64
N PHE A 84 10.59 -29.23 -3.50
CA PHE A 84 10.18 -28.06 -2.72
C PHE A 84 10.95 -26.82 -3.14
N CYS A 85 10.28 -25.88 -3.80
CA CYS A 85 10.86 -24.64 -4.30
C CYS A 85 10.52 -23.46 -3.39
N ARG A 86 11.50 -22.59 -3.13
CA ARG A 86 11.35 -21.41 -2.26
C ARG A 86 12.44 -20.35 -2.51
N MET A 87 12.20 -19.14 -2.03
CA MET A 87 13.24 -18.10 -1.91
C MET A 87 14.02 -18.28 -0.61
N VAL A 88 15.35 -18.31 -0.70
CA VAL A 88 16.25 -18.47 0.46
C VAL A 88 17.43 -17.52 0.40
N MET A 89 18.02 -17.25 1.56
CA MET A 89 19.32 -16.59 1.71
C MET A 89 20.16 -17.30 2.75
N PRO A 90 21.50 -17.27 2.63
CA PRO A 90 22.37 -17.75 3.70
C PRO A 90 22.12 -17.02 5.03
N VAL A 91 22.33 -17.72 6.15
CA VAL A 91 22.26 -17.09 7.48
C VAL A 91 23.39 -16.06 7.61
N GLY A 92 23.07 -14.88 8.13
CA GLY A 92 24.06 -13.81 8.39
C GLY A 92 24.45 -12.97 7.16
N THR A 93 23.82 -13.17 6.01
CA THR A 93 24.06 -12.36 4.80
C THR A 93 23.02 -11.26 4.58
N THR A 94 23.28 -10.37 3.63
CA THR A 94 22.36 -9.30 3.25
C THR A 94 21.26 -9.81 2.33
N GLY A 95 20.20 -9.00 2.14
CA GLY A 95 19.12 -9.33 1.21
C GLY A 95 19.56 -9.46 -0.27
N GLN A 96 20.80 -9.09 -0.64
CA GLN A 96 21.35 -9.24 -2.00
C GLN A 96 21.82 -10.66 -2.30
N ASP A 97 22.04 -11.48 -1.27
CA ASP A 97 22.46 -12.88 -1.40
C ASP A 97 21.28 -13.85 -1.50
N ARG A 98 20.05 -13.31 -1.59
CA ARG A 98 18.84 -14.09 -1.84
C ARG A 98 18.87 -14.74 -3.23
N PHE A 99 18.32 -15.93 -3.35
CA PHE A 99 18.12 -16.65 -4.62
C PHE A 99 16.95 -17.63 -4.50
N PHE A 100 16.39 -18.02 -5.65
CA PHE A 100 15.34 -19.02 -5.70
C PHE A 100 15.96 -20.42 -5.84
N ALA A 101 15.50 -21.38 -5.05
CA ALA A 101 16.04 -22.73 -5.04
C ALA A 101 14.99 -23.81 -4.84
N CYS A 102 15.19 -24.94 -5.49
CA CYS A 102 14.35 -26.14 -5.34
C CYS A 102 15.16 -27.26 -4.67
N ALA A 103 14.63 -27.79 -3.58
CA ALA A 103 15.15 -28.97 -2.93
C ALA A 103 14.52 -30.20 -3.59
N LEU A 104 15.31 -30.94 -4.37
CA LEU A 104 14.81 -32.03 -5.21
C LEU A 104 14.39 -33.26 -4.38
N GLY A 105 13.34 -33.95 -4.81
CA GLY A 105 12.86 -35.19 -4.19
C GLY A 105 13.92 -36.29 -4.18
N GLY A 106 13.94 -37.12 -3.12
CA GLY A 106 14.90 -38.23 -3.01
C GLY A 106 16.37 -37.84 -2.79
N THR A 107 16.73 -36.55 -2.72
CA THR A 107 18.11 -36.10 -2.45
C THR A 107 18.34 -35.73 -0.98
N GLN A 108 17.79 -36.51 -0.05
CA GLN A 108 17.90 -36.21 1.37
C GLN A 108 19.37 -36.22 1.84
N GLY A 109 19.75 -35.24 2.67
CA GLY A 109 21.13 -35.10 3.15
C GLY A 109 22.11 -34.50 2.13
N LEU A 110 21.67 -34.23 0.89
CA LEU A 110 22.40 -33.41 -0.07
C LEU A 110 21.98 -31.94 0.06
N SER A 111 22.83 -31.03 -0.44
CA SER A 111 22.53 -29.59 -0.42
C SER A 111 21.14 -29.29 -1.00
N SER A 112 20.31 -28.61 -0.20
CA SER A 112 18.94 -28.19 -0.56
C SER A 112 18.88 -27.00 -1.52
N THR A 113 20.03 -26.41 -1.81
CA THR A 113 20.19 -25.20 -2.63
C THR A 113 21.02 -25.45 -3.88
N ARG A 114 21.36 -26.70 -4.19
CA ARG A 114 22.13 -27.05 -5.39
C ARG A 114 21.40 -26.66 -6.68
N PHE A 115 20.09 -26.90 -6.74
CA PHE A 115 19.24 -26.52 -7.87
C PHE A 115 18.69 -25.11 -7.61
N ARG A 116 19.37 -24.08 -8.13
CA ARG A 116 19.06 -22.68 -7.81
C ARG A 116 19.27 -21.73 -8.98
N THR A 117 18.70 -20.55 -8.86
CA THR A 117 18.98 -19.39 -9.70
C THR A 117 20.27 -18.70 -9.26
N LYS A 118 20.72 -17.74 -10.06
CA LYS A 118 21.67 -16.71 -9.59
C LYS A 118 21.09 -15.93 -8.41
N SER A 119 21.94 -15.30 -7.61
CA SER A 119 21.52 -14.38 -6.55
C SER A 119 21.17 -12.99 -7.10
N LEU A 120 20.53 -12.15 -6.28
CA LEU A 120 20.29 -10.74 -6.66
C LEU A 120 21.59 -10.00 -6.97
N ALA A 121 22.63 -10.21 -6.16
CA ALA A 121 23.96 -9.66 -6.39
C ALA A 121 24.55 -10.06 -7.77
N GLN A 122 24.10 -11.17 -8.33
CA GLN A 122 24.51 -11.70 -9.64
C GLN A 122 23.54 -11.33 -10.78
N GLY A 123 22.63 -10.37 -10.55
CA GLY A 123 21.72 -9.84 -11.56
C GLY A 123 20.36 -10.55 -11.64
N PHE A 124 20.04 -11.44 -10.70
CA PHE A 124 18.69 -12.01 -10.62
C PHE A 124 17.69 -10.96 -10.13
N ARG A 125 16.64 -10.74 -10.91
CA ARG A 125 15.58 -9.77 -10.56
C ARG A 125 14.46 -10.47 -9.81
N ILE A 126 13.86 -9.85 -8.82
CA ILE A 126 12.72 -10.44 -8.11
C ILE A 126 11.51 -9.53 -8.20
N SER A 127 10.34 -10.13 -8.00
CA SER A 127 9.07 -9.43 -7.83
C SER A 127 8.30 -10.17 -6.75
N ARG A 128 7.48 -9.45 -5.99
CA ARG A 128 6.55 -10.04 -5.02
C ARG A 128 5.44 -10.84 -5.70
N ASP A 129 5.19 -10.56 -6.97
CA ASP A 129 4.26 -11.30 -7.82
C ASP A 129 5.00 -12.38 -8.60
N ASP A 130 5.41 -13.39 -7.85
CA ASP A 130 6.10 -14.56 -8.36
C ASP A 130 5.23 -15.81 -8.27
N TYR A 131 5.47 -16.73 -9.20
CA TYR A 131 4.73 -17.98 -9.32
C TYR A 131 5.55 -19.00 -10.11
N MET A 132 5.12 -20.25 -10.07
CA MET A 132 5.68 -21.31 -10.89
C MET A 132 4.69 -21.65 -12.01
N ALA A 133 5.18 -21.71 -13.25
CA ALA A 133 4.36 -22.07 -14.40
C ALA A 133 5.15 -22.87 -15.44
N MET A 134 4.43 -23.50 -16.35
CA MET A 134 5.02 -24.16 -17.51
C MET A 134 5.30 -23.10 -18.58
N THR A 135 6.56 -22.98 -18.98
CA THR A 135 7.02 -22.04 -20.00
C THR A 135 6.64 -22.53 -21.41
N PRO A 136 6.75 -21.66 -22.45
CA PRO A 136 6.51 -22.05 -23.84
C PRO A 136 7.30 -23.29 -24.31
N ASP A 137 8.50 -23.47 -23.76
CA ASP A 137 9.39 -24.61 -24.00
C ASP A 137 8.88 -25.91 -23.35
N LYS A 138 7.70 -25.90 -22.74
CA LYS A 138 7.08 -27.01 -21.99
C LYS A 138 7.93 -27.47 -20.81
N VAL A 139 8.68 -26.56 -20.19
CA VAL A 139 9.42 -26.82 -18.95
C VAL A 139 8.86 -25.97 -17.84
N ILE A 140 8.98 -26.42 -16.59
CA ILE A 140 8.59 -25.58 -15.46
C ILE A 140 9.62 -24.46 -15.30
N GLY A 141 9.15 -23.25 -15.02
CA GLY A 141 9.97 -22.07 -14.80
C GLY A 141 9.46 -21.26 -13.62
N TYR A 142 10.38 -20.49 -13.03
CA TYR A 142 10.06 -19.52 -12.00
C TYR A 142 9.75 -18.18 -12.66
N CYS A 143 8.52 -17.73 -12.52
CA CYS A 143 7.94 -16.60 -13.23
C CYS A 143 7.68 -15.42 -12.29
N ARG A 144 7.85 -14.20 -12.81
CA ARG A 144 7.72 -12.93 -12.06
C ARG A 144 7.18 -11.85 -12.97
N ILE A 145 6.40 -10.92 -12.42
CA ILE A 145 6.08 -9.68 -13.14
C ILE A 145 7.29 -8.73 -13.02
N LEU A 146 7.98 -8.47 -14.13
CA LEU A 146 9.16 -7.63 -14.18
C LEU A 146 8.98 -6.46 -15.13
N GLN A 147 9.62 -5.34 -14.81
CA GLN A 147 9.69 -4.21 -15.71
C GLN A 147 10.62 -4.52 -16.90
N VAL A 148 10.19 -4.25 -18.12
CA VAL A 148 10.95 -4.45 -19.36
C VAL A 148 11.09 -3.11 -20.09
N ASN A 149 12.08 -3.02 -20.98
CA ASN A 149 12.33 -1.84 -21.81
C ASN A 149 11.37 -1.80 -23.01
N ASP A 150 10.06 -1.86 -22.75
CA ASP A 150 9.00 -1.70 -23.73
C ASP A 150 8.08 -0.56 -23.26
N ALA A 151 8.04 0.52 -24.05
CA ALA A 151 7.25 1.70 -23.71
C ALA A 151 5.74 1.43 -23.73
N ALA A 152 5.27 0.44 -24.51
CA ALA A 152 3.85 0.09 -24.61
C ALA A 152 3.42 -0.84 -23.47
N ASN A 153 4.24 -1.84 -23.14
CA ASN A 153 3.98 -2.81 -22.09
C ASN A 153 5.18 -2.90 -21.13
N PRO A 154 5.33 -1.92 -20.24
CA PRO A 154 6.51 -1.82 -19.40
C PRO A 154 6.63 -2.94 -18.38
N TYR A 155 5.57 -3.73 -18.12
CA TYR A 155 5.59 -4.87 -17.21
C TYR A 155 5.14 -6.13 -17.93
N GLN A 156 5.93 -7.20 -17.81
CA GLN A 156 5.65 -8.50 -18.43
C GLN A 156 5.92 -9.65 -17.45
N PRO A 157 5.14 -10.76 -17.54
CA PRO A 157 5.43 -11.98 -16.81
C PRO A 157 6.60 -12.70 -17.47
N LEU A 158 7.77 -12.66 -16.83
CA LEU A 158 8.99 -13.28 -17.32
C LEU A 158 9.37 -14.49 -16.48
N CYS A 159 9.69 -15.60 -17.14
CA CYS A 159 10.03 -16.87 -16.52
C CYS A 159 11.47 -17.27 -16.75
N THR A 160 12.18 -17.58 -15.67
CA THR A 160 13.46 -18.30 -15.73
C THR A 160 13.17 -19.80 -15.86
N SER A 161 13.42 -20.34 -17.05
CA SER A 161 13.21 -21.76 -17.35
C SER A 161 14.22 -22.66 -16.63
N THR A 162 13.81 -23.88 -16.29
CA THR A 162 14.68 -24.90 -15.72
C THR A 162 15.59 -25.55 -16.78
N THR A 163 16.71 -26.09 -16.31
CA THR A 163 17.66 -26.96 -17.01
C THR A 163 17.85 -28.25 -16.20
N ASP A 164 18.64 -29.20 -16.71
CA ASP A 164 18.89 -30.47 -16.01
C ASP A 164 19.61 -30.29 -14.66
N THR A 165 20.31 -29.17 -14.47
CA THR A 165 21.15 -28.93 -13.28
C THR A 165 20.74 -27.71 -12.47
N GLY A 166 19.80 -26.90 -12.95
CA GLY A 166 19.35 -25.70 -12.25
C GLY A 166 18.41 -24.84 -13.10
N PHE A 167 18.61 -23.54 -13.05
CA PHE A 167 17.85 -22.56 -13.83
C PHE A 167 18.72 -21.93 -14.91
N LYS A 168 18.13 -21.56 -16.05
CA LYS A 168 18.80 -20.77 -17.09
C LYS A 168 19.24 -19.41 -16.51
N ASP A 169 20.19 -18.78 -17.19
CA ASP A 169 20.57 -17.40 -16.87
C ASP A 169 19.34 -16.48 -16.99
N PRO A 170 19.06 -15.59 -16.01
CA PRO A 170 17.94 -14.64 -16.11
C PRO A 170 18.02 -13.70 -17.34
N LEU A 171 19.19 -13.59 -17.98
CA LEU A 171 19.33 -12.91 -19.27
C LEU A 171 18.52 -13.57 -20.41
N PHE A 172 18.14 -14.84 -20.24
CA PHE A 172 17.31 -15.61 -21.17
C PHE A 172 15.90 -15.87 -20.63
N ASP A 173 15.40 -14.99 -19.75
CA ASP A 173 14.02 -15.04 -19.30
C ASP A 173 13.06 -14.96 -20.49
N VAL A 174 12.04 -15.82 -20.48
CA VAL A 174 11.03 -15.91 -21.56
C VAL A 174 9.68 -15.43 -21.06
N PRO A 175 8.89 -14.71 -21.87
CA PRO A 175 7.53 -14.34 -21.50
C PRO A 175 6.62 -15.56 -21.29
N ASP A 176 5.77 -15.52 -20.27
CA ASP A 176 4.67 -16.47 -20.11
C ASP A 176 3.49 -16.07 -21.00
N PRO A 177 3.11 -16.86 -22.01
CA PRO A 177 1.98 -16.55 -22.88
C PRO A 177 0.62 -16.83 -22.22
N LYS A 178 0.58 -17.61 -21.13
CA LYS A 178 -0.67 -18.01 -20.47
C LYS A 178 -0.50 -18.03 -18.94
N PRO A 179 -0.24 -16.86 -18.33
CA PRO A 179 -0.11 -16.76 -16.89
C PRO A 179 -1.44 -17.09 -16.19
N PRO A 180 -1.43 -17.50 -14.92
CA PRO A 180 -2.65 -17.72 -14.12
C PRO A 180 -3.58 -16.50 -14.11
N ALA A 181 -4.88 -16.70 -13.90
CA ALA A 181 -5.89 -15.63 -13.95
C ALA A 181 -5.59 -14.48 -12.98
N GLU A 182 -5.11 -14.80 -11.76
CA GLU A 182 -4.70 -13.79 -10.77
C GLU A 182 -3.53 -12.94 -11.28
N ILE A 183 -2.53 -13.57 -11.92
CA ILE A 183 -1.39 -12.87 -12.51
C ILE A 183 -1.83 -12.00 -13.70
N GLN A 184 -2.76 -12.48 -14.54
CA GLN A 184 -3.33 -11.66 -15.62
C GLN A 184 -4.02 -10.41 -15.07
N GLN A 185 -4.76 -10.53 -13.96
CA GLN A 185 -5.39 -9.40 -13.29
C GLN A 185 -4.34 -8.41 -12.76
N LEU A 186 -3.25 -8.90 -12.16
CA LEU A 186 -2.17 -8.05 -11.68
C LEU A 186 -1.45 -7.33 -12.83
N ILE A 187 -1.21 -8.00 -13.96
CA ILE A 187 -0.63 -7.36 -15.16
C ILE A 187 -1.52 -6.22 -15.66
N ASP A 188 -2.85 -6.39 -15.67
CA ASP A 188 -3.80 -5.31 -16.01
C ASP A 188 -3.67 -4.13 -15.02
N PHE A 189 -3.37 -4.40 -13.75
CA PHE A 189 -3.10 -3.35 -12.75
C PHE A 189 -1.74 -2.67 -12.87
N TYR A 190 -0.74 -3.36 -13.42
CA TYR A 190 0.59 -2.79 -13.70
C TYR A 190 0.60 -1.86 -14.92
N ALA A 191 -0.39 -1.96 -15.81
CA ALA A 191 -0.46 -1.16 -17.01
C ALA A 191 -0.54 0.34 -16.69
N GLY A 192 0.56 1.07 -16.95
CA GLY A 192 0.71 2.50 -16.72
C GLY A 192 0.85 2.90 -15.24
N VAL A 193 1.21 1.96 -14.36
CA VAL A 193 1.44 2.27 -12.94
C VAL A 193 2.78 2.98 -12.76
N ILE A 194 2.79 4.02 -11.92
CA ILE A 194 4.01 4.78 -11.58
C ILE A 194 4.34 4.69 -10.09
N ILE A 195 3.32 4.51 -9.24
CA ILE A 195 3.42 4.27 -7.81
C ILE A 195 2.47 3.14 -7.47
N TRP A 196 2.93 2.14 -6.72
CA TRP A 196 2.03 1.14 -6.16
C TRP A 196 2.50 0.64 -4.80
N LEU A 197 1.89 1.16 -3.75
CA LEU A 197 2.03 0.69 -2.37
C LEU A 197 0.82 -0.17 -2.04
N ARG A 198 0.97 -1.49 -2.01
CA ARG A 198 -0.14 -2.41 -1.69
C ARG A 198 -0.55 -2.35 -0.23
N LEU A 199 0.42 -2.21 0.67
CA LEU A 199 0.20 -2.13 2.10
C LEU A 199 -0.55 -3.36 2.66
N ILE A 200 -0.30 -4.54 2.08
CA ILE A 200 -0.85 -5.82 2.55
C ILE A 200 -0.05 -6.29 3.76
N ASP A 201 1.25 -6.48 3.56
CA ASP A 201 2.23 -7.01 4.49
C ASP A 201 3.62 -6.35 4.33
N ASP A 202 3.74 -5.34 3.47
CA ASP A 202 4.96 -4.54 3.33
C ASP A 202 4.67 -3.10 2.85
N THR A 203 5.68 -2.24 2.98
CA THR A 203 5.68 -0.84 2.52
C THR A 203 6.53 -0.65 1.28
N VAL A 204 6.60 -1.65 0.40
CA VAL A 204 7.41 -1.61 -0.84
C VAL A 204 6.62 -0.99 -1.99
N ASP A 205 7.30 -0.24 -2.85
CA ASP A 205 6.75 0.20 -4.13
C ASP A 205 6.92 -0.87 -5.21
N TYR A 206 5.81 -1.43 -5.66
CA TYR A 206 5.76 -2.49 -6.66
C TYR A 206 6.10 -1.96 -8.06
N ALA A 207 6.04 -0.64 -8.29
CA ALA A 207 6.52 -0.02 -9.52
C ALA A 207 8.05 0.15 -9.55
N ASN A 208 8.73 0.07 -8.39
CA ASN A 208 10.17 0.29 -8.19
C ASN A 208 10.67 1.69 -8.62
N ASN A 209 9.82 2.71 -8.50
CA ASN A 209 10.16 4.10 -8.80
C ASN A 209 10.38 4.94 -7.53
N LEU A 210 9.87 4.50 -6.38
CA LEU A 210 9.91 5.27 -5.13
C LEU A 210 11.03 4.89 -4.17
N ILE A 211 11.46 5.90 -3.44
CA ILE A 211 12.16 5.82 -2.16
C ILE A 211 11.17 6.28 -1.08
N ILE A 212 11.09 5.52 0.01
CA ILE A 212 10.08 5.70 1.06
C ILE A 212 10.80 5.90 2.39
N MET A 213 10.38 6.91 3.14
CA MET A 213 10.83 7.20 4.50
C MET A 213 9.63 7.25 5.43
N SER A 214 9.66 6.48 6.51
CA SER A 214 8.63 6.49 7.54
C SER A 214 8.93 7.53 8.63
N GLY A 215 7.98 8.43 8.90
CA GLY A 215 7.95 9.25 10.11
C GLY A 215 7.44 8.44 11.31
N ALA A 216 8.09 8.60 12.47
CA ALA A 216 7.73 7.96 13.73
C ALA A 216 7.49 6.43 13.67
N GLY A 217 8.19 5.74 12.77
CA GLY A 217 8.10 4.28 12.64
C GLY A 217 6.82 3.76 11.97
N ALA A 218 6.07 4.61 11.24
CA ALA A 218 4.91 4.18 10.47
C ALA A 218 5.27 3.04 9.50
N ALA A 219 4.75 1.84 9.75
CA ALA A 219 5.04 0.64 8.97
C ALA A 219 3.87 -0.35 9.00
N VAL A 220 3.82 -1.21 7.99
CA VAL A 220 2.89 -2.35 7.95
C VAL A 220 3.50 -3.51 8.73
N GLU A 221 2.66 -4.28 9.42
CA GLU A 221 3.13 -5.46 10.14
C GLU A 221 3.40 -6.64 9.18
N GLU A 222 4.68 -7.00 9.00
CA GLU A 222 5.10 -7.95 7.96
C GLU A 222 4.85 -9.45 8.26
N MET A 223 4.39 -9.80 9.47
CA MET A 223 4.29 -11.20 9.92
C MET A 223 2.89 -11.55 10.46
N PRO A 224 2.14 -12.53 9.92
CA PRO A 224 2.59 -13.52 8.94
C PRO A 224 2.69 -12.95 7.51
N PRO A 225 3.60 -13.48 6.68
CA PRO A 225 3.78 -13.05 5.31
C PRO A 225 2.60 -13.53 4.44
N ARG A 226 2.26 -12.75 3.39
CA ARG A 226 1.14 -13.02 2.46
C ARG A 226 -0.17 -13.35 3.18
N PRO A 227 -0.64 -12.49 4.09
CA PRO A 227 -1.90 -12.74 4.78
C PRO A 227 -3.04 -12.74 3.76
N ALA A 228 -4.06 -13.58 4.01
CA ALA A 228 -5.26 -13.62 3.17
C ALA A 228 -6.00 -12.27 3.22
N ILE A 229 -6.04 -11.67 4.40
CA ILE A 229 -6.61 -10.35 4.67
C ILE A 229 -5.47 -9.35 4.91
N ALA A 230 -5.51 -8.23 4.22
CA ALA A 230 -4.55 -7.15 4.32
C ALA A 230 -4.61 -6.47 5.68
N ARG A 231 -3.44 -6.07 6.19
CA ARG A 231 -3.34 -5.41 7.51
C ARG A 231 -3.46 -3.90 7.41
N ALA A 232 -3.21 -3.37 6.21
CA ALA A 232 -3.14 -1.95 5.92
C ALA A 232 -2.02 -1.24 6.70
N LEU A 233 -1.70 -0.01 6.27
CA LEU A 233 -0.81 0.88 7.00
C LEU A 233 -1.64 1.71 7.98
N SER A 234 -1.31 1.66 9.27
CA SER A 234 -1.98 2.44 10.30
C SER A 234 -1.23 3.73 10.60
N PHE A 235 -1.99 4.79 10.87
CA PHE A 235 -1.49 6.09 11.31
C PHE A 235 -2.19 6.49 12.61
N ASP A 236 -1.41 6.90 13.61
CA ASP A 236 -1.89 7.21 14.96
C ASP A 236 -2.53 8.60 15.12
N GLY A 237 -2.36 9.48 14.13
CA GLY A 237 -2.83 10.87 14.20
C GLY A 237 -1.94 11.79 15.04
N ILE A 238 -0.71 11.39 15.38
CA ILE A 238 0.20 12.16 16.25
C ILE A 238 1.46 12.59 15.51
N ASP A 239 2.22 11.65 14.96
CA ASP A 239 3.49 11.93 14.28
C ASP A 239 3.86 10.91 13.19
N GLN A 240 2.99 9.92 12.94
CA GLN A 240 3.18 8.92 11.89
C GLN A 240 2.81 9.47 10.51
N PHE A 241 3.72 9.29 9.55
CA PHE A 241 3.50 9.63 8.13
C PHE A 241 4.47 8.86 7.24
N LEU A 242 4.20 8.80 5.94
CA LEU A 242 5.22 8.43 4.95
C LEU A 242 5.65 9.65 4.17
N ARG A 243 6.95 9.79 3.93
CA ARG A 243 7.50 10.71 2.94
C ARG A 243 8.04 9.89 1.77
N ILE A 244 7.63 10.25 0.57
CA ILE A 244 7.97 9.50 -0.65
C ILE A 244 8.63 10.40 -1.68
N GLY A 245 9.50 9.83 -2.53
CA GLY A 245 10.12 10.55 -3.63
C GLY A 245 10.72 9.60 -4.64
N ASP A 246 11.16 10.10 -5.79
CA ASP A 246 11.86 9.31 -6.82
C ASP A 246 13.38 9.56 -6.84
N ALA A 247 13.84 10.52 -6.04
CA ALA A 247 15.24 10.90 -5.86
C ALA A 247 15.69 10.71 -4.40
N PRO A 248 17.02 10.62 -4.13
CA PRO A 248 17.55 10.38 -2.78
C PRO A 248 17.17 11.44 -1.73
N ASP A 249 16.83 12.64 -2.16
CA ASP A 249 16.35 13.74 -1.32
C ASP A 249 14.83 13.73 -1.10
N LEU A 250 14.16 12.67 -1.56
CA LEU A 250 12.71 12.46 -1.51
C LEU A 250 11.91 13.52 -2.29
N THR A 251 12.50 14.11 -3.32
CA THR A 251 11.78 14.93 -4.31
C THR A 251 11.10 14.04 -5.36
N PHE A 252 10.07 14.58 -6.01
CA PHE A 252 9.56 14.07 -7.29
C PHE A 252 10.10 14.90 -8.44
N GLY A 253 10.22 14.29 -9.61
CA GLY A 253 10.56 14.96 -10.87
C GLY A 253 11.61 14.23 -11.70
N SER A 254 12.27 13.21 -11.14
CA SER A 254 13.29 12.42 -11.86
C SER A 254 12.68 11.30 -12.71
N LYS A 255 11.74 10.54 -12.13
CA LYS A 255 11.01 9.43 -12.76
C LYS A 255 9.50 9.65 -12.76
N ILE A 256 9.00 10.31 -11.73
CA ILE A 256 7.59 10.55 -11.46
C ILE A 256 7.35 12.06 -11.62
N SER A 257 6.51 12.43 -12.58
CA SER A 257 6.00 13.79 -12.73
C SER A 257 4.52 13.84 -12.39
N LEU A 258 4.14 14.73 -11.49
CA LEU A 258 2.73 14.96 -11.11
C LEU A 258 1.89 15.43 -12.31
N GLN A 259 2.48 16.17 -13.26
CA GLN A 259 1.81 16.60 -14.49
C GLN A 259 1.41 15.42 -15.38
N THR A 260 2.12 14.30 -15.30
CA THR A 260 1.84 13.07 -16.07
C THR A 260 0.92 12.10 -15.33
N MET A 261 0.56 12.38 -14.07
CA MET A 261 -0.36 11.56 -13.32
C MET A 261 -1.78 11.70 -13.89
N ARG A 262 -2.40 10.57 -14.24
CA ARG A 262 -3.71 10.47 -14.89
C ARG A 262 -4.74 9.71 -14.07
N GLY A 263 -4.32 9.06 -12.99
CA GLY A 263 -5.23 8.50 -12.01
C GLY A 263 -4.54 8.15 -10.71
N MET A 264 -5.32 8.16 -9.63
CA MET A 264 -4.91 7.69 -8.31
C MET A 264 -6.01 6.82 -7.72
N SER A 265 -5.64 5.80 -6.98
CA SER A 265 -6.58 4.89 -6.31
C SER A 265 -6.06 4.60 -4.91
N MET A 266 -6.95 4.56 -3.93
CA MET A 266 -6.62 4.20 -2.56
C MET A 266 -7.85 3.75 -1.79
N TRP A 267 -7.62 2.92 -0.78
CA TRP A 267 -8.60 2.59 0.25
C TRP A 267 -8.24 3.34 1.52
N VAL A 268 -9.24 4.01 2.10
CA VAL A 268 -9.07 4.86 3.27
C VAL A 268 -10.06 4.45 4.34
N TYR A 269 -9.56 4.34 5.56
CA TYR A 269 -10.36 4.09 6.76
C TYR A 269 -10.03 5.16 7.78
N PHE A 270 -11.00 5.97 8.16
CA PHE A 270 -10.82 6.95 9.23
C PHE A 270 -11.18 6.33 10.57
N GLU A 271 -10.22 6.31 11.50
CA GLU A 271 -10.50 5.99 12.91
C GLU A 271 -11.12 7.20 13.63
N GLU A 272 -10.62 8.39 13.29
CA GLU A 272 -11.05 9.68 13.80
C GLU A 272 -10.90 10.74 12.71
N PHE A 273 -11.85 11.68 12.63
CA PHE A 273 -11.69 12.85 11.77
C PHE A 273 -10.88 13.94 12.50
N THR A 274 -9.57 13.89 12.31
CA THR A 274 -8.65 14.93 12.79
C THR A 274 -8.79 16.21 11.94
N ASN A 275 -8.40 17.35 12.50
CA ASN A 275 -8.61 18.64 11.87
C ASN A 275 -7.83 18.75 10.54
N ASN A 276 -8.53 18.99 9.43
CA ASN A 276 -7.94 19.13 8.08
C ASN A 276 -7.01 17.96 7.71
N ALA A 277 -7.42 16.73 8.02
CA ALA A 277 -6.59 15.56 7.79
C ALA A 277 -6.30 15.35 6.29
N HIS A 278 -5.03 15.39 5.90
CA HIS A 278 -4.57 15.06 4.55
C HIS A 278 -4.21 13.58 4.46
N ILE A 279 -4.88 12.85 3.57
CA ILE A 279 -4.56 11.45 3.24
C ILE A 279 -3.23 11.41 2.49
N PHE A 280 -3.09 12.30 1.49
CA PHE A 280 -1.81 12.59 0.85
C PHE A 280 -1.72 14.08 0.52
N ASP A 281 -0.49 14.61 0.46
CA ASP A 281 -0.18 15.99 0.11
C ASP A 281 1.20 16.05 -0.56
N PHE A 282 1.21 16.33 -1.86
CA PHE A 282 2.43 16.43 -2.66
C PHE A 282 2.63 17.87 -3.11
N GLY A 283 3.71 18.53 -2.69
CA GLY A 283 3.94 19.94 -3.03
C GLY A 283 5.30 20.50 -2.63
N ASN A 284 5.41 21.83 -2.66
CA ASN A 284 6.61 22.61 -2.30
C ASN A 284 6.43 23.45 -1.04
N GLY A 285 5.51 23.04 -0.17
CA GLY A 285 5.15 23.72 1.08
C GLY A 285 3.69 24.13 1.09
N ALA A 286 3.24 24.79 2.17
CA ALA A 286 1.86 25.24 2.31
C ALA A 286 1.43 26.15 1.16
N GLY A 287 0.46 25.68 0.39
CA GLY A 287 -0.19 26.42 -0.71
C GLY A 287 0.75 26.69 -1.86
N ASN A 288 1.82 25.91 -2.01
CA ASN A 288 2.82 26.05 -3.06
C ASN A 288 2.92 24.76 -3.88
N ASP A 289 2.33 24.77 -5.09
CA ASP A 289 2.33 23.64 -6.03
C ASP A 289 1.78 22.32 -5.45
N ASN A 290 0.80 22.42 -4.54
CA ASN A 290 0.25 21.25 -3.86
C ASN A 290 -0.79 20.49 -4.66
N VAL A 291 -0.80 19.19 -4.48
CA VAL A 291 -1.86 18.27 -4.88
C VAL A 291 -2.17 17.44 -3.66
N TRP A 292 -3.37 17.59 -3.12
CA TRP A 292 -3.74 16.90 -1.90
C TRP A 292 -5.17 16.40 -1.94
N MET A 293 -5.40 15.35 -1.15
CA MET A 293 -6.72 14.80 -0.90
C MET A 293 -6.88 14.56 0.59
N GLY A 294 -8.05 14.90 1.12
CA GLY A 294 -8.32 14.76 2.54
C GLY A 294 -9.73 15.21 2.89
N ILE A 295 -9.86 15.71 4.11
CA ILE A 295 -11.08 16.29 4.65
C ILE A 295 -10.82 17.73 5.12
N LEU A 296 -11.88 18.51 5.27
CA LEU A 296 -11.84 19.81 5.93
C LEU A 296 -12.44 19.72 7.33
N GLY A 297 -11.85 20.45 8.28
CA GLY A 297 -12.25 20.46 9.68
C GLY A 297 -12.18 19.06 10.31
N ARG A 298 -13.03 18.81 11.31
CA ARG A 298 -13.14 17.51 12.01
C ARG A 298 -14.34 16.69 11.50
N GLY A 299 -14.61 16.75 10.20
CA GLY A 299 -15.76 16.12 9.55
C GLY A 299 -17.04 16.96 9.60
N ASN A 300 -18.12 16.42 9.03
CA ASN A 300 -19.39 17.12 8.86
C ASN A 300 -20.13 17.17 10.20
N GLN A 301 -20.63 18.36 10.54
CA GLN A 301 -21.59 18.49 11.62
C GLN A 301 -22.89 17.78 11.22
N GLU A 302 -23.43 16.94 12.10
CA GLU A 302 -24.82 16.54 11.91
C GLU A 302 -25.65 17.82 12.03
N ALA A 303 -26.62 18.01 11.13
CA ALA A 303 -27.55 19.13 11.19
C ALA A 303 -28.47 19.01 12.41
N GLN A 304 -27.93 19.06 13.62
CA GLN A 304 -28.65 19.43 14.82
C GLN A 304 -28.78 20.94 14.79
N GLY A 305 -29.87 21.43 14.19
CA GLY A 305 -30.65 22.59 14.65
C GLY A 305 -29.96 23.88 15.07
N ASP A 306 -28.66 24.07 14.84
CA ASP A 306 -28.00 25.32 15.09
C ASP A 306 -28.43 26.26 13.96
N PRO A 307 -29.09 27.38 14.28
CA PRO A 307 -29.57 28.28 13.26
C PRO A 307 -28.36 28.66 12.41
N ILE A 308 -28.50 28.40 11.11
CA ILE A 308 -27.69 28.92 10.02
C ILE A 308 -27.16 30.28 10.49
N ARG A 309 -25.83 30.41 10.64
CA ARG A 309 -25.21 31.72 10.85
C ARG A 309 -25.59 32.55 9.64
N PHE A 310 -26.69 33.27 9.76
CA PHE A 310 -27.20 34.17 8.75
C PHE A 310 -26.14 35.25 8.64
N ASN A 311 -25.51 35.35 7.47
CA ASN A 311 -24.58 36.42 7.11
C ASN A 311 -25.34 37.75 6.91
N GLY A 312 -26.23 38.09 7.84
CA GLY A 312 -27.04 39.30 7.85
C GLY A 312 -27.10 39.83 9.28
N CYS A 313 -26.47 40.98 9.48
CA CYS A 313 -26.37 41.77 10.70
C CYS A 313 -25.50 41.12 11.79
N LEU A 314 -24.35 41.75 12.02
CA LEU A 314 -23.49 41.50 13.18
C LEU A 314 -24.33 41.37 14.46
N PRO A 315 -24.06 40.37 15.30
CA PRO A 315 -24.81 40.20 16.53
C PRO A 315 -24.50 41.41 17.45
N GLN A 316 -25.52 41.89 18.16
CA GLN A 316 -25.56 43.17 18.90
C GLN A 316 -24.41 43.36 19.93
N ASN A 317 -23.67 42.29 20.21
CA ASN A 317 -22.47 42.18 21.02
C ASN A 317 -21.19 42.76 20.37
N GLU A 318 -21.20 43.01 19.06
CA GLU A 318 -20.15 43.78 18.34
C GLU A 318 -20.56 45.22 18.06
N SER A 319 -21.75 45.62 18.49
CA SER A 319 -22.18 47.01 18.45
C SER A 319 -21.33 47.86 19.41
N THR A 320 -20.72 48.93 18.91
CA THR A 320 -20.12 49.99 19.74
C THR A 320 -21.17 50.84 20.44
N VAL A 321 -22.46 50.61 20.16
CA VAL A 321 -23.59 51.25 20.84
C VAL A 321 -23.89 50.47 22.12
N PRO A 322 -23.79 51.10 23.30
CA PRO A 322 -24.16 50.45 24.55
C PRO A 322 -25.63 50.04 24.58
N ASN A 323 -25.93 48.84 25.07
CA ASN A 323 -27.33 48.44 25.29
C ASN A 323 -27.93 49.25 26.45
N PRO A 324 -29.18 49.72 26.31
CA PRO A 324 -29.85 50.48 27.36
C PRO A 324 -30.07 49.64 28.64
N PRO A 325 -29.99 50.27 29.83
CA PRO A 325 -29.77 51.69 30.07
C PRO A 325 -28.28 51.97 30.38
N SER A 326 -27.50 52.22 29.34
CA SER A 326 -26.15 52.77 29.46
C SER A 326 -26.16 54.21 28.95
N GLY A 327 -26.30 55.13 29.89
CA GLY A 327 -26.33 56.59 29.78
C GLY A 327 -26.42 57.15 31.20
N ALA A 328 -26.38 58.48 31.39
CA ALA A 328 -26.54 59.09 32.71
C ALA A 328 -27.81 58.52 33.39
N GLN A 329 -27.63 57.72 34.43
CA GLN A 329 -28.74 57.13 35.14
C GLN A 329 -29.45 58.24 35.91
N LEU A 330 -30.79 58.20 35.93
CA LEU A 330 -31.60 59.04 36.79
C LEU A 330 -31.26 58.70 38.24
N THR A 331 -30.40 59.50 38.85
CA THR A 331 -30.22 59.52 40.29
C THR A 331 -31.50 60.06 40.90
N MET A 332 -32.04 59.35 41.89
CA MET A 332 -33.17 59.84 42.67
C MET A 332 -32.78 61.17 43.31
N GLU A 333 -33.58 62.23 43.13
CA GLU A 333 -33.35 63.49 43.82
C GLU A 333 -33.41 63.23 45.33
N THR A 334 -32.27 63.36 45.99
CA THR A 334 -32.17 63.25 47.45
C THR A 334 -32.07 64.64 48.04
N THR A 335 -32.64 64.82 49.23
CA THR A 335 -32.54 66.10 49.92
C THR A 335 -31.11 66.32 50.43
N PRO A 336 -30.64 67.58 50.54
CA PRO A 336 -29.32 67.89 51.07
C PRO A 336 -29.07 67.29 52.47
N GLN A 337 -30.12 67.12 53.28
CA GLN A 337 -30.04 66.49 54.60
C GLN A 337 -29.72 64.98 54.51
N ASN A 338 -30.38 64.24 53.61
CA ASN A 338 -30.12 62.81 53.43
C ASN A 338 -28.73 62.53 52.83
N LEU A 339 -28.23 63.42 51.96
CA LEU A 339 -26.89 63.29 51.40
C LEU A 339 -25.80 63.45 52.47
N MET A 340 -26.00 64.37 53.43
CA MET A 340 -25.09 64.57 54.57
C MET A 340 -25.06 63.40 55.56
N GLU A 341 -26.17 62.67 55.74
CA GLU A 341 -26.21 61.51 56.65
C GLU A 341 -25.60 60.24 56.05
N THR A 342 -25.76 60.05 54.73
CA THR A 342 -25.36 58.82 54.03
C THR A 342 -23.95 58.86 53.45
N THR A 343 -23.34 60.04 53.34
CA THR A 343 -21.96 60.18 52.85
C THR A 343 -21.01 60.40 54.01
N SER A 344 -19.86 59.73 54.01
CA SER A 344 -18.81 59.86 55.02
C SER A 344 -17.99 61.16 54.87
N ALA A 345 -18.67 62.26 54.53
CA ALA A 345 -18.07 63.57 54.31
C ALA A 345 -17.76 64.27 55.65
N ASN A 346 -16.58 64.00 56.19
CA ASN A 346 -15.93 64.96 57.09
C ASN A 346 -15.61 66.23 56.27
N VAL A 347 -16.06 67.38 56.75
CA VAL A 347 -16.18 68.65 56.00
C VAL A 347 -14.84 69.26 55.57
N ASN A 348 -13.71 68.63 55.90
CA ASN A 348 -12.37 69.21 55.67
C ASN A 348 -11.51 68.49 54.61
N GLU A 349 -11.91 67.36 54.05
CA GLU A 349 -11.13 66.70 52.98
C GLU A 349 -12.03 65.88 52.05
N PHE A 350 -12.51 66.50 50.97
CA PHE A 350 -13.27 65.80 49.93
C PHE A 350 -12.31 65.19 48.89
N SER A 351 -11.93 63.94 49.12
CA SER A 351 -11.29 63.09 48.11
C SER A 351 -12.38 62.40 47.31
N CYS A 352 -12.56 62.76 46.03
CA CYS A 352 -13.50 62.10 45.13
C CYS A 352 -12.93 60.71 44.74
N PRO A 353 -13.46 59.58 45.26
CA PRO A 353 -13.01 58.29 44.78
C PRO A 353 -13.47 58.15 43.33
N LYS A 354 -12.52 58.05 42.39
CA LYS A 354 -12.86 57.75 40.99
C LYS A 354 -13.66 56.45 40.97
N PRO A 355 -14.75 56.38 40.16
CA PRO A 355 -15.52 55.16 40.05
C PRO A 355 -14.61 54.00 39.69
N GLU A 356 -14.72 52.88 40.41
CA GLU A 356 -13.96 51.66 40.12
C GLU A 356 -14.39 51.15 38.73
N VAL A 357 -13.52 51.36 37.74
CA VAL A 357 -13.73 50.84 36.39
C VAL A 357 -13.28 49.38 36.39
N TYR A 358 -14.22 48.48 36.58
CA TYR A 358 -14.00 47.06 36.29
C TYR A 358 -13.99 46.91 34.77
N GLY A 359 -12.82 46.57 34.20
CA GLY A 359 -12.75 46.19 32.80
C GLY A 359 -13.69 45.01 32.56
N ARG A 360 -14.59 45.14 31.57
CA ARG A 360 -15.42 44.02 31.13
C ARG A 360 -14.46 42.89 30.73
N VAL A 361 -14.49 41.76 31.43
CA VAL A 361 -13.83 40.54 30.98
C VAL A 361 -14.56 40.14 29.70
N LEU A 362 -13.98 40.49 28.56
CA LEU A 362 -14.47 40.03 27.28
C LEU A 362 -14.32 38.51 27.29
N PRO A 363 -15.36 37.74 26.96
CA PRO A 363 -15.16 36.34 26.62
C PRO A 363 -14.09 36.29 25.51
N ALA A 364 -13.22 35.29 25.55
CA ALA A 364 -12.19 35.13 24.54
C ALA A 364 -12.83 35.24 23.15
N VAL A 365 -12.30 36.14 22.31
CA VAL A 365 -12.77 36.40 20.94
C VAL A 365 -12.56 35.17 20.03
N GLN A 366 -11.81 34.20 20.52
CA GLN A 366 -11.52 32.96 19.83
C GLN A 366 -12.68 31.99 20.05
N PRO A 367 -13.35 31.47 19.00
CA PRO A 367 -14.07 30.22 19.19
C PRO A 367 -13.03 29.22 19.66
N PHE A 368 -13.19 28.72 20.88
CA PHE A 368 -12.54 27.47 21.28
C PHE A 368 -12.68 26.51 20.11
N ALA A 369 -11.57 25.89 19.68
CA ALA A 369 -11.61 24.78 18.75
C ALA A 369 -12.83 23.94 19.13
N MET A 370 -13.80 23.84 18.21
CA MET A 370 -15.11 23.29 18.56
C MET A 370 -14.87 21.98 19.33
N PRO A 371 -15.44 21.83 20.53
CA PRO A 371 -15.27 20.60 21.29
C PRO A 371 -15.66 19.44 20.36
N PRO A 372 -14.91 18.32 20.38
CA PRO A 372 -15.02 17.27 19.39
C PRO A 372 -16.47 16.80 19.27
N PHE A 373 -17.16 17.31 18.24
CA PHE A 373 -18.43 16.74 17.81
C PHE A 373 -18.08 15.46 17.10
N ALA A 374 -18.74 14.36 17.46
CA ALA A 374 -18.50 13.06 16.83
C ALA A 374 -19.14 13.06 15.43
N ALA A 375 -18.50 13.75 14.48
CA ALA A 375 -18.88 13.72 13.08
C ALA A 375 -18.86 12.26 12.60
N LYS A 376 -19.99 11.79 12.07
CA LYS A 376 -20.10 10.42 11.55
C LYS A 376 -19.63 10.30 10.11
N THR A 377 -19.66 11.42 9.38
CA THR A 377 -19.30 11.51 7.97
C THR A 377 -18.38 12.71 7.73
N ALA A 378 -17.55 12.63 6.70
CA ALA A 378 -16.77 13.76 6.21
C ALA A 378 -16.83 13.83 4.69
N ASP A 379 -16.74 15.06 4.18
CA ASP A 379 -16.65 15.34 2.76
C ASP A 379 -15.25 15.02 2.24
N LEU A 380 -15.18 14.47 1.03
CA LEU A 380 -13.91 14.34 0.32
C LEU A 380 -13.55 15.67 -0.31
N ILE A 381 -12.34 16.12 -0.05
CA ILE A 381 -11.76 17.33 -0.61
C ILE A 381 -10.57 16.95 -1.47
N TYR A 382 -10.53 17.50 -2.67
CA TYR A 382 -9.39 17.37 -3.58
C TYR A 382 -9.05 18.75 -4.14
N GLU A 383 -7.79 19.16 -3.96
CA GLU A 383 -7.32 20.46 -4.44
C GLU A 383 -6.03 20.33 -5.25
N ILE A 384 -5.88 21.27 -6.19
CA ILE A 384 -4.65 21.50 -6.92
C ILE A 384 -4.31 22.98 -6.80
N TRP A 385 -3.10 23.22 -6.33
CA TRP A 385 -2.46 24.52 -6.21
C TRP A 385 -1.34 24.61 -7.25
N ASP A 386 -1.21 25.79 -7.84
CA ASP A 386 -0.14 26.11 -8.79
C ASP A 386 0.44 27.44 -8.36
N THR A 387 1.73 27.45 -8.03
CA THR A 387 2.36 28.47 -7.20
C THR A 387 1.49 28.68 -5.96
N LYS A 388 0.99 29.90 -5.70
CA LYS A 388 0.10 30.23 -4.57
C LYS A 388 -1.37 30.37 -4.92
N GLN A 389 -1.78 29.91 -6.10
CA GLN A 389 -3.16 29.99 -6.54
C GLN A 389 -3.82 28.62 -6.51
N ARG A 390 -4.94 28.51 -5.81
CA ARG A 390 -5.82 27.35 -5.90
C ARG A 390 -6.48 27.32 -7.28
N LYS A 391 -6.16 26.31 -8.09
CA LYS A 391 -6.70 26.12 -9.43
C LYS A 391 -7.92 25.21 -9.46
N ILE A 392 -7.95 24.22 -8.56
CA ILE A 392 -9.05 23.26 -8.42
C ILE A 392 -9.39 23.12 -6.95
N HIS A 393 -10.69 23.08 -6.68
CA HIS A 393 -11.28 22.74 -5.40
C HIS A 393 -12.51 21.90 -5.70
N VAL A 394 -12.46 20.62 -5.34
CA VAL A 394 -13.57 19.68 -5.50
C VAL A 394 -13.98 19.22 -4.12
N GLN A 395 -15.28 19.30 -3.84
CA GLN A 395 -15.89 18.82 -2.61
C GLN A 395 -16.98 17.82 -2.95
N ILE A 396 -16.83 16.58 -2.50
CA ILE A 396 -17.82 15.52 -2.68
C ILE A 396 -18.42 15.20 -1.30
N PRO A 397 -19.73 15.39 -1.11
CA PRO A 397 -20.33 15.32 0.21
C PRO A 397 -20.39 13.89 0.76
N SER A 398 -20.14 13.75 2.07
CA SER A 398 -20.37 12.55 2.89
C SER A 398 -19.74 11.26 2.33
N VAL A 399 -18.55 11.38 1.71
CA VAL A 399 -17.82 10.24 1.13
C VAL A 399 -17.26 9.34 2.22
N PHE A 400 -16.58 9.93 3.18
CA PHE A 400 -15.93 9.16 4.25
C PHE A 400 -16.89 8.94 5.40
N LYS A 401 -16.98 7.70 5.86
CA LYS A 401 -17.74 7.32 7.05
C LYS A 401 -16.75 6.87 8.12
N LEU A 402 -17.01 7.30 9.36
CA LEU A 402 -16.15 6.97 10.48
C LEU A 402 -16.14 5.44 10.68
N LYS A 403 -14.95 4.86 10.85
CA LYS A 403 -14.73 3.42 11.03
C LYS A 403 -15.27 2.54 9.91
N GLN A 404 -15.25 3.04 8.68
CA GLN A 404 -15.63 2.26 7.49
C GLN A 404 -14.62 2.46 6.37
N TRP A 405 -14.26 1.36 5.72
CA TRP A 405 -13.41 1.39 4.54
C TRP A 405 -14.14 2.05 3.38
N THR A 406 -13.50 3.02 2.76
CA THR A 406 -13.99 3.72 1.57
C THR A 406 -12.93 3.64 0.49
N HIS A 407 -13.29 3.14 -0.69
CA HIS A 407 -12.43 3.19 -1.87
C HIS A 407 -12.64 4.50 -2.61
N VAL A 408 -11.55 5.18 -2.92
CA VAL A 408 -11.55 6.40 -3.73
C VAL A 408 -10.62 6.19 -4.91
N LEU A 409 -11.13 6.45 -6.11
CA LEU A 409 -10.34 6.45 -7.33
C LEU A 409 -10.66 7.71 -8.14
N LEU A 410 -9.62 8.48 -8.46
CA LEU A 410 -9.71 9.61 -9.39
C LEU A 410 -9.02 9.23 -10.70
N THR A 411 -9.58 9.63 -11.83
CA THR A 411 -8.93 9.44 -13.12
C THR A 411 -9.34 10.50 -14.14
N THR A 412 -8.47 10.75 -15.11
CA THR A 412 -8.74 11.63 -16.24
C THR A 412 -9.43 10.87 -17.37
N THR A 413 -10.20 11.57 -18.23
CA THR A 413 -10.80 10.95 -19.43
C THR A 413 -9.83 10.84 -20.61
N ASN A 414 -8.80 11.67 -20.62
CA ASN A 414 -7.85 11.80 -21.73
C ASN A 414 -6.44 12.08 -21.20
N THR A 415 -5.48 12.17 -22.12
CA THR A 415 -4.08 12.42 -21.78
C THR A 415 -3.71 13.91 -21.74
N ASP A 416 -4.68 14.83 -21.83
CA ASP A 416 -4.44 16.27 -21.79
C ASP A 416 -3.72 16.66 -20.49
N ALA A 417 -2.60 17.36 -20.62
CA ALA A 417 -1.73 17.74 -19.50
C ALA A 417 -2.16 19.04 -18.79
N MET A 418 -3.11 19.79 -19.34
CA MET A 418 -3.56 21.07 -18.77
C MET A 418 -5.05 21.06 -18.44
N ARG A 419 -5.88 20.49 -19.31
CA ARG A 419 -7.36 20.62 -19.26
C ARG A 419 -8.14 19.31 -19.35
N PRO A 420 -7.74 18.22 -18.67
CA PRO A 420 -8.51 16.99 -18.72
C PRO A 420 -9.83 17.12 -17.97
N THR A 421 -10.76 16.21 -18.26
CA THR A 421 -11.93 15.99 -17.39
C THR A 421 -11.54 14.99 -16.30
N LEU A 422 -11.80 15.32 -15.04
CA LEU A 422 -11.58 14.44 -13.89
C LEU A 422 -12.86 13.70 -13.55
N LEU A 423 -12.73 12.39 -13.32
CA LEU A 423 -13.78 11.49 -12.87
C LEU A 423 -13.44 10.99 -11.47
N PHE A 424 -14.40 11.08 -10.57
CA PHE A 424 -14.26 10.60 -9.19
C PHE A 424 -15.16 9.39 -9.00
N TYR A 425 -14.54 8.27 -8.64
CA TYR A 425 -15.20 7.04 -8.28
C TYR A 425 -15.09 6.80 -6.78
N VAL A 426 -16.21 6.54 -6.13
CA VAL A 426 -16.27 6.13 -4.72
C VAL A 426 -16.88 4.74 -4.67
N ASN A 427 -16.20 3.79 -4.04
CA ASN A 427 -16.62 2.39 -3.95
C ASN A 427 -16.95 1.75 -5.32
N GLY A 428 -16.18 2.11 -6.35
CA GLY A 428 -16.36 1.63 -7.71
C GLY A 428 -17.47 2.31 -8.52
N GLU A 429 -18.24 3.23 -7.94
CA GLU A 429 -19.30 3.98 -8.61
C GLU A 429 -18.86 5.41 -8.94
N LEU A 430 -19.26 5.92 -10.10
CA LEU A 430 -18.94 7.30 -10.50
C LEU A 430 -19.81 8.28 -9.69
N THR A 431 -19.18 9.11 -8.87
CA THR A 431 -19.86 10.05 -7.96
C THR A 431 -19.80 11.49 -8.46
N ASN A 432 -18.67 11.93 -9.01
CA ASN A 432 -18.51 13.30 -9.49
C ASN A 432 -17.70 13.36 -10.81
N THR A 433 -17.91 14.43 -11.59
CA THR A 433 -17.20 14.70 -12.83
C THR A 433 -16.90 16.19 -12.93
N GLU A 434 -15.62 16.53 -13.01
CA GLU A 434 -15.15 17.91 -13.18
C GLU A 434 -14.62 18.11 -14.58
N VAL A 435 -15.37 18.85 -15.39
CA VAL A 435 -15.04 19.10 -16.80
C VAL A 435 -13.98 20.20 -16.92
N ALA A 436 -13.02 20.02 -17.82
CA ALA A 436 -11.95 20.99 -18.08
C ALA A 436 -11.19 21.43 -16.82
N ALA A 437 -10.89 20.46 -15.95
CA ALA A 437 -10.14 20.66 -14.72
C ALA A 437 -8.69 21.09 -14.99
N TRP A 438 -7.90 21.30 -13.94
CA TRP A 438 -6.45 21.46 -14.04
C TRP A 438 -5.75 20.18 -13.59
N LEU A 439 -4.57 19.94 -14.15
CA LEU A 439 -3.57 19.07 -13.56
C LEU A 439 -2.46 19.89 -12.91
N PRO A 440 -1.63 19.28 -12.05
CA PRO A 440 -0.47 19.94 -11.47
C PRO A 440 0.47 20.40 -12.57
N GLN A 441 0.88 21.67 -12.55
CA GLN A 441 1.73 22.25 -13.60
C GLN A 441 3.22 22.17 -13.26
N ASN A 442 3.55 22.09 -11.97
CA ASN A 442 4.93 21.87 -11.56
C ASN A 442 5.30 20.38 -11.71
N ASN A 443 6.47 20.14 -12.32
CA ASN A 443 7.01 18.82 -12.53
C ASN A 443 7.83 18.30 -11.34
N SER A 444 8.21 19.19 -10.42
CA SER A 444 9.02 18.83 -9.25
C SER A 444 8.41 19.30 -7.95
N THR A 445 8.29 18.39 -6.98
CA THR A 445 7.79 18.68 -5.63
C THR A 445 8.69 18.07 -4.57
N SER A 446 8.91 18.80 -3.47
CA SER A 446 9.92 18.44 -2.46
C SER A 446 9.35 17.88 -1.16
N PHE A 447 8.09 18.21 -0.86
CA PHE A 447 7.40 17.84 0.35
C PHE A 447 6.19 16.96 -0.02
N ASN A 448 6.48 15.67 -0.19
CA ASN A 448 5.51 14.68 -0.62
C ASN A 448 5.21 13.71 0.51
N TYR A 449 4.02 13.85 1.08
CA TYR A 449 3.59 13.15 2.28
C TYR A 449 2.34 12.31 2.04
N ILE A 450 2.26 11.21 2.78
CA ILE A 450 1.04 10.43 3.02
C ILE A 450 0.79 10.45 4.53
N GLY A 451 -0.42 10.88 4.93
CA GLY A 451 -0.84 11.01 6.32
C GLY A 451 -0.40 12.30 7.04
N LYS A 452 0.17 13.27 6.31
CA LYS A 452 0.62 14.56 6.85
C LYS A 452 0.32 15.70 5.87
N SER A 453 -0.11 16.85 6.40
CA SER A 453 -0.33 18.10 5.66
C SER A 453 0.94 18.96 5.58
N ASN A 454 1.14 19.63 4.45
CA ASN A 454 2.15 20.67 4.28
C ASN A 454 1.84 21.97 5.05
N TRP A 455 0.62 22.14 5.57
CA TRP A 455 0.15 23.29 6.35
C TRP A 455 0.20 23.08 7.87
N MET A 456 0.67 21.93 8.32
CA MET A 456 0.73 21.59 9.76
C MET A 456 1.53 22.60 10.61
N ASN A 457 2.54 23.25 10.02
CA ASN A 457 3.37 24.24 10.72
C ASN A 457 2.97 25.69 10.40
N THR A 458 1.98 25.91 9.54
CA THR A 458 1.46 27.25 9.26
C THR A 458 0.36 27.57 10.25
N MET A 459 0.70 28.22 11.36
CA MET A 459 -0.29 28.82 12.24
C MET A 459 -0.71 30.18 11.68
N THR A 460 -1.91 30.27 11.12
CA THR A 460 -2.63 31.53 11.01
C THR A 460 -3.34 31.79 12.34
N ASN A 461 -3.45 33.04 12.78
CA ASN A 461 -4.02 33.40 14.09
C ASN A 461 -5.52 33.06 14.23
N ASP A 462 -6.17 32.59 13.16
CA ASP A 462 -7.61 32.41 13.03
C ASP A 462 -8.03 30.97 12.67
N GLU A 463 -7.09 30.05 12.39
CA GLU A 463 -7.39 28.65 12.02
C GLU A 463 -6.55 27.67 12.86
N ASN A 464 -7.19 26.62 13.37
CA ASN A 464 -6.46 25.54 14.03
C ASN A 464 -5.53 24.87 13.02
N ALA A 465 -4.30 24.57 13.47
CA ALA A 465 -3.33 23.86 12.65
C ALA A 465 -3.89 22.52 12.13
N ASP A 466 -3.43 22.13 10.95
CA ASP A 466 -3.74 20.82 10.39
C ASP A 466 -3.12 19.71 11.24
N GLU A 467 -3.88 18.65 11.44
CA GLU A 467 -3.48 17.50 12.24
C GLU A 467 -3.08 16.31 11.35
N TYR A 468 -2.34 15.36 11.93
CA TYR A 468 -1.97 14.13 11.23
C TYR A 468 -3.21 13.27 10.95
N PHE A 469 -3.15 12.50 9.88
CA PHE A 469 -4.20 11.52 9.56
C PHE A 469 -4.25 10.43 10.64
N LYS A 470 -5.45 10.13 11.14
CA LYS A 470 -5.68 9.05 12.08
C LYS A 470 -6.58 7.98 11.48
N GLY A 471 -6.00 6.84 11.15
CA GLY A 471 -6.71 5.81 10.41
C GLY A 471 -5.80 4.83 9.70
N GLN A 472 -6.34 4.17 8.68
CA GLN A 472 -5.63 3.16 7.93
C GLN A 472 -5.71 3.42 6.43
N LEU A 473 -4.64 3.07 5.71
CA LEU A 473 -4.52 3.19 4.27
C LEU A 473 -4.17 1.84 3.64
N PHE A 474 -4.83 1.51 2.54
CA PHE A 474 -4.59 0.30 1.77
C PHE A 474 -4.54 0.59 0.27
N ASP A 475 -3.67 -0.12 -0.44
CA ASP A 475 -3.59 -0.13 -1.91
C ASP A 475 -3.52 1.26 -2.57
N PHE A 476 -2.52 2.05 -2.20
CA PHE A 476 -2.26 3.36 -2.79
C PHE A 476 -1.55 3.20 -4.15
N ARG A 477 -2.22 3.64 -5.22
CA ARG A 477 -1.74 3.55 -6.60
C ARG A 477 -1.78 4.90 -7.27
N ALA A 478 -0.80 5.17 -8.13
CA ALA A 478 -0.87 6.24 -9.11
C ALA A 478 -0.51 5.72 -10.51
N TYR A 479 -1.18 6.29 -11.51
CA TYR A 479 -1.09 5.88 -12.91
C TYR A 479 -0.73 7.06 -13.80
N ASN A 480 0.06 6.82 -14.84
CA ASN A 480 0.33 7.78 -15.92
C ASN A 480 -0.64 7.65 -17.11
N THR A 481 -1.58 6.71 -17.03
CA THR A 481 -2.63 6.49 -18.04
C THR A 481 -4.03 6.65 -17.43
N PRO A 482 -5.00 7.13 -18.22
CA PRO A 482 -6.41 7.08 -17.85
C PRO A 482 -6.87 5.66 -17.50
N ILE A 483 -7.67 5.52 -16.45
CA ILE A 483 -8.17 4.23 -15.96
C ILE A 483 -9.57 4.00 -16.53
N ALA A 484 -9.72 2.95 -17.33
CA ALA A 484 -11.04 2.57 -17.87
C ALA A 484 -11.97 2.06 -16.76
N ARG A 485 -13.29 2.32 -16.90
CA ARG A 485 -14.31 1.91 -15.92
C ARG A 485 -14.27 0.41 -15.57
N SER A 486 -14.02 -0.46 -16.54
CA SER A 486 -13.89 -1.90 -16.30
C SER A 486 -12.73 -2.23 -15.35
N ARG A 487 -11.60 -1.51 -15.47
CA ARG A 487 -10.46 -1.65 -14.57
C ARG A 487 -10.76 -1.07 -13.19
N VAL A 488 -11.47 0.06 -13.10
CA VAL A 488 -11.94 0.62 -11.81
C VAL A 488 -12.71 -0.43 -11.00
N THR A 489 -13.67 -1.11 -11.62
CA THR A 489 -14.44 -2.17 -10.95
C THR A 489 -13.53 -3.32 -10.50
N LYS A 490 -12.56 -3.76 -11.32
CA LYS A 490 -11.62 -4.82 -10.91
C LYS A 490 -10.75 -4.40 -9.73
N ILE A 491 -10.26 -3.16 -9.71
CA ILE A 491 -9.43 -2.62 -8.61
C ILE A 491 -10.25 -2.61 -7.31
N TYR A 492 -11.50 -2.12 -7.38
CA TYR A 492 -12.40 -2.11 -6.24
C TYR A 492 -12.69 -3.52 -5.71
N GLN A 493 -13.07 -4.46 -6.59
CA GLN A 493 -13.36 -5.84 -6.19
C GLN A 493 -12.15 -6.56 -5.60
N TRP A 494 -10.97 -6.35 -6.17
CA TRP A 494 -9.72 -6.89 -5.63
C TRP A 494 -9.47 -6.36 -4.22
N GLY A 495 -9.72 -5.06 -3.97
CA GLY A 495 -9.55 -4.48 -2.65
C GLY A 495 -10.55 -4.99 -1.61
N LEU A 496 -11.82 -5.19 -2.00
CA LEU A 496 -12.84 -5.79 -1.12
C LEU A 496 -12.41 -7.17 -0.61
N GLN A 497 -11.96 -8.04 -1.53
CA GLN A 497 -11.48 -9.38 -1.20
C GLN A 497 -10.26 -9.32 -0.27
N ARG A 498 -9.30 -8.45 -0.56
CA ARG A 498 -8.09 -8.31 0.24
C ARG A 498 -8.34 -7.70 1.61
N LEU A 499 -9.35 -6.85 1.77
CA LEU A 499 -9.75 -6.32 3.07
C LEU A 499 -10.72 -7.24 3.82
N GLY A 500 -11.16 -8.36 3.23
CA GLY A 500 -12.14 -9.26 3.83
C GLY A 500 -13.54 -8.66 3.98
N LEU A 501 -13.88 -7.67 3.13
CA LEU A 501 -15.15 -6.94 3.14
C LEU A 501 -16.20 -7.54 2.22
N ASP A 502 -15.84 -8.55 1.43
CA ASP A 502 -16.70 -9.29 0.53
C ASP A 502 -17.59 -10.32 1.26
N GLN A 503 -17.35 -10.55 2.55
CA GLN A 503 -18.17 -11.39 3.41
C GLN A 503 -19.06 -10.54 4.33
N PRO A 504 -20.29 -10.98 4.64
CA PRO A 504 -21.09 -10.32 5.66
C PRO A 504 -20.33 -10.29 6.99
N PRO A 505 -20.46 -9.22 7.80
CA PRO A 505 -19.85 -9.20 9.12
C PRO A 505 -20.32 -10.43 9.93
N PRO A 506 -19.43 -11.05 10.71
CA PRO A 506 -19.77 -12.23 11.50
C PRO A 506 -20.91 -12.00 12.50
#